data_AF-A0A284QYQ0-F1
#
_entry.id   AF-A0A284QYQ0-F1
#
_cell.length_a   1.000
_cell.length_b   1.000
_cell.length_c   1.000
_cell.angle_alpha   90.00
_cell.angle_beta   90.00
_cell.angle_gamma   90.00
#
_symmetry.space_group_name_H-M   'P 1'
#
loop_
_entity.id
_entity.type
_entity.pdbx_description
1 polymer ?
#
loop_
_entity_poly.entity_id
_entity_poly.type
_entity_poly.pdbx_seq_one_letter_code
_entity_poly.pdbx_strand_id
1 'polypeptide(L)'
;MLLHQNAFDTENLATHPDPEGVRMIYIALGPGAPDGHWWIVWKIPGSDTSSPNPAGYKCVEVFLHQRIYSLRVSFRRFDGYTVNKWALVALGELDLLHRNALVQVAQDDEINEQGNGNCQSCVKRIVELSVNRAGQRGGFDRERVKNAIRNAEALASALA
;
A
#
# COMPACT_ATOMS: atom_id res chain seq x y z
N MET A 1 -13.51 -17.85 14.30
CA MET A 1 -12.35 -17.81 13.38
C MET A 1 -12.85 -17.62 11.94
N LEU A 2 -13.45 -16.45 11.64
CA LEU A 2 -14.11 -16.14 10.35
C LEU A 2 -13.74 -14.75 9.81
N LEU A 3 -12.87 -14.00 10.48
CA LEU A 3 -12.48 -12.62 10.12
C LEU A 3 -11.49 -12.55 8.94
N HIS A 4 -10.84 -13.66 8.57
CA HIS A 4 -9.79 -13.65 7.54
C HIS A 4 -10.29 -13.90 6.12
N GLN A 5 -11.50 -14.41 5.91
CA GLN A 5 -11.95 -14.84 4.57
C GLN A 5 -12.53 -13.72 3.70
N ASN A 6 -13.02 -12.62 4.28
CA ASN A 6 -13.67 -11.54 3.53
C ASN A 6 -12.83 -10.26 3.40
N ALA A 7 -11.59 -10.26 3.89
CA ALA A 7 -10.73 -9.06 3.88
C ALA A 7 -9.82 -8.99 2.65
N PHE A 8 -9.78 -10.00 1.80
CA PHE A 8 -8.85 -10.05 0.68
C PHE A 8 -9.58 -9.96 -0.65
N ASP A 9 -9.02 -9.16 -1.54
CA ASP A 9 -9.32 -9.22 -2.97
C ASP A 9 -8.69 -10.50 -3.58
N THR A 10 -8.91 -11.65 -2.95
CA THR A 10 -8.16 -12.90 -3.20
C THR A 10 -8.24 -13.32 -4.66
N GLU A 11 -9.41 -13.20 -5.29
CA GLU A 11 -9.59 -13.55 -6.70
C GLU A 11 -8.82 -12.62 -7.64
N ASN A 12 -8.86 -11.29 -7.42
CA ASN A 12 -8.06 -10.38 -8.23
C ASN A 12 -6.56 -10.51 -7.91
N LEU A 13 -6.17 -10.76 -6.67
CA LEU A 13 -4.75 -10.96 -6.34
C LEU A 13 -4.19 -12.26 -6.91
N ALA A 14 -4.99 -13.33 -6.97
CA ALA A 14 -4.58 -14.60 -7.58
C ALA A 14 -4.38 -14.47 -9.10
N THR A 15 -5.18 -13.63 -9.76
CA THR A 15 -5.06 -13.35 -11.20
C THR A 15 -3.96 -12.33 -11.53
N HIS A 16 -3.40 -11.65 -10.52
CA HIS A 16 -2.37 -10.62 -10.67
C HIS A 16 -1.16 -10.90 -9.75
N PRO A 17 -0.39 -11.97 -10.01
CA PRO A 17 0.78 -12.28 -9.22
C PRO A 17 1.81 -11.14 -9.29
N ASP A 18 2.53 -10.93 -8.18
CA ASP A 18 3.57 -9.92 -8.13
C ASP A 18 4.76 -10.34 -9.00
N PRO A 19 5.10 -9.59 -10.07
CA PRO A 19 6.12 -10.03 -11.01
C PRO A 19 7.52 -9.99 -10.41
N GLU A 20 8.43 -10.81 -10.94
CA GLU A 20 9.84 -10.72 -10.59
C GLU A 20 10.47 -9.36 -10.93
N GLY A 21 11.61 -9.09 -10.27
CA GLY A 21 12.42 -7.90 -10.46
C GLY A 21 12.10 -6.76 -9.48
N VAL A 22 12.83 -5.66 -9.66
CA VAL A 22 12.75 -4.47 -8.81
C VAL A 22 11.58 -3.58 -9.25
N ARG A 23 10.83 -3.05 -8.29
CA ARG A 23 9.69 -2.16 -8.53
C ARG A 23 9.75 -0.97 -7.58
N MET A 24 9.43 0.21 -8.10
CA MET A 24 9.20 1.39 -7.27
C MET A 24 7.90 1.21 -6.48
N ILE A 25 7.99 1.49 -5.19
CA ILE A 25 6.87 1.52 -4.25
C ILE A 25 6.53 2.98 -3.97
N TYR A 26 5.24 3.26 -3.80
CA TYR A 26 4.72 4.60 -3.56
C TYR A 26 3.80 4.62 -2.35
N ILE A 27 3.76 5.76 -1.65
CA ILE A 27 2.55 6.17 -0.92
C ILE A 27 1.61 6.78 -1.95
N ALA A 28 0.41 6.25 -2.08
CA ALA A 28 -0.66 6.86 -2.88
C ALA A 28 -1.64 7.60 -1.97
N LEU A 29 -2.02 8.81 -2.39
CA LEU A 29 -2.93 9.69 -1.67
C LEU A 29 -4.21 9.84 -2.48
N GLY A 30 -5.35 9.52 -1.86
CA GLY A 30 -6.65 9.55 -2.51
C GLY A 30 -7.26 10.94 -2.57
N PRO A 31 -8.34 11.12 -3.35
CA PRO A 31 -9.17 12.31 -3.26
C PRO A 31 -9.62 12.59 -1.83
N GLY A 32 -9.69 13.87 -1.46
CA GLY A 32 -10.10 14.30 -0.11
C GLY A 32 -8.97 14.31 0.91
N ALA A 33 -7.71 14.23 0.49
CA ALA A 33 -6.57 14.47 1.36
C ALA A 33 -6.71 15.83 2.11
N PRO A 34 -6.28 15.92 3.38
CA PRO A 34 -5.58 14.90 4.15
C PRO A 34 -6.46 13.75 4.63
N ASP A 35 -7.78 13.96 4.78
CA ASP A 35 -8.68 12.96 5.35
C ASP A 35 -9.01 11.79 4.42
N GLY A 36 -8.61 11.91 3.16
CA GLY A 36 -8.70 10.88 2.13
C GLY A 36 -7.92 9.61 2.47
N HIS A 37 -8.21 8.54 1.75
CA HIS A 37 -7.55 7.26 1.98
C HIS A 37 -6.09 7.28 1.50
N TRP A 38 -5.21 6.58 2.21
CA TRP A 38 -3.79 6.43 1.88
C TRP A 38 -3.50 4.96 1.65
N TRP A 39 -2.63 4.68 0.68
CA TRP A 39 -2.21 3.32 0.33
C TRP A 39 -0.69 3.23 0.22
N ILE A 40 -0.16 2.02 0.39
CA ILE A 40 1.18 1.66 -0.10
C ILE A 40 0.97 0.86 -1.38
N VAL A 41 1.55 1.30 -2.50
CA VAL A 41 1.24 0.73 -3.82
C VAL A 41 2.46 0.49 -4.68
N TRP A 42 2.36 -0.50 -5.56
CA TRP A 42 3.31 -0.69 -6.67
C TRP A 42 2.60 -1.22 -7.90
N LYS A 43 3.16 -0.87 -9.07
CA LYS A 43 2.57 -1.24 -10.36
C LYS A 43 2.72 -2.73 -10.61
N ILE A 44 1.61 -3.37 -10.96
CA ILE A 44 1.57 -4.67 -11.60
C ILE A 44 1.35 -4.43 -13.09
N PRO A 45 2.34 -4.77 -13.95
CA PRO A 45 2.20 -4.62 -15.38
C PRO A 45 1.13 -5.59 -15.89
N GLY A 46 0.40 -5.15 -16.91
CA GLY A 46 -0.65 -5.91 -17.57
C GLY A 46 -1.06 -5.18 -18.83
N SER A 47 -2.19 -5.54 -19.42
CA SER A 47 -2.76 -4.82 -20.56
C SER A 47 -3.88 -3.88 -20.11
N ASP A 48 -4.04 -2.74 -20.80
CA ASP A 48 -4.88 -1.64 -20.34
C ASP A 48 -6.39 -1.83 -20.56
N THR A 49 -6.82 -2.89 -21.26
CA THR A 49 -8.24 -3.14 -21.61
C THR A 49 -8.59 -4.63 -21.63
N SER A 50 -9.73 -4.99 -21.02
CA SER A 50 -10.51 -6.24 -21.23
C SER A 50 -9.74 -7.57 -21.26
N SER A 51 -8.56 -7.62 -20.66
CA SER A 51 -7.74 -8.83 -20.53
C SER A 51 -8.07 -9.57 -19.24
N PRO A 52 -7.82 -10.88 -19.16
CA PRO A 52 -7.83 -11.60 -17.89
C PRO A 52 -6.84 -11.01 -16.86
N ASN A 53 -5.79 -10.31 -17.32
CA ASN A 53 -4.74 -9.72 -16.48
C ASN A 53 -4.57 -8.20 -16.76
N PRO A 54 -5.50 -7.34 -16.32
CA PRO A 54 -5.39 -5.89 -16.48
C PRO A 54 -4.17 -5.30 -15.76
N ALA A 55 -3.63 -4.20 -16.29
CA ALA A 55 -2.63 -3.41 -15.58
C ALA A 55 -3.25 -2.71 -14.36
N GLY A 56 -2.48 -2.59 -13.28
CA GLY A 56 -2.98 -1.99 -12.06
C GLY A 56 -1.92 -1.76 -10.99
N TYR A 57 -2.40 -1.44 -9.79
CA TYR A 57 -1.61 -1.36 -8.58
C TYR A 57 -1.98 -2.51 -7.66
N LYS A 58 -0.96 -3.16 -7.10
CA LYS A 58 -1.14 -3.90 -5.86
C LYS A 58 -1.07 -2.91 -4.72
N CYS A 59 -1.98 -3.03 -3.78
CA CYS A 59 -2.19 -2.05 -2.71
C CYS A 59 -2.17 -2.75 -1.35
N VAL A 60 -1.51 -2.11 -0.39
CA VAL A 60 -1.70 -2.35 1.05
C VAL A 60 -2.49 -1.18 1.60
N GLU A 61 -3.63 -1.46 2.21
CA GLU A 61 -4.62 -0.44 2.59
C GLU A 61 -5.29 -0.78 3.92
N VAL A 62 -5.74 0.26 4.63
CA VAL A 62 -6.57 0.08 5.83
C VAL A 62 -8.02 0.00 5.43
N PHE A 63 -8.68 -1.09 5.79
CA PHE A 63 -10.08 -1.30 5.54
C PHE A 63 -10.87 -1.29 6.86
N LEU A 64 -11.98 -0.55 6.90
CA LEU A 64 -12.90 -0.58 8.02
C LEU A 64 -14.03 -1.57 7.71
N HIS A 65 -14.04 -2.71 8.40
CA HIS A 65 -15.10 -3.71 8.26
C HIS A 65 -15.80 -3.91 9.60
N GLN A 66 -17.14 -3.75 9.65
CA GLN A 66 -17.93 -3.97 10.87
C GLN A 66 -17.40 -3.21 12.10
N ARG A 67 -16.89 -1.98 11.89
CA ARG A 67 -16.25 -1.11 12.91
C ARG A 67 -14.89 -1.60 13.43
N ILE A 68 -14.29 -2.60 12.78
CA ILE A 68 -12.95 -3.10 13.05
C ILE A 68 -12.05 -2.64 11.91
N TYR A 69 -10.95 -1.96 12.25
CA TYR A 69 -9.92 -1.63 11.28
C TYR A 69 -9.05 -2.87 11.04
N SER A 70 -8.82 -3.19 9.77
CA SER A 70 -7.94 -4.28 9.36
C SER A 70 -7.07 -3.83 8.19
N LEU A 71 -5.91 -4.45 8.06
CA LEU A 71 -5.09 -4.30 6.87
C LEU A 71 -5.54 -5.28 5.80
N ARG A 72 -5.64 -4.77 4.58
CA ARG A 72 -6.04 -5.50 3.40
C ARG A 72 -4.99 -5.33 2.32
N VAL A 73 -4.73 -6.43 1.62
CA VAL A 73 -4.07 -6.39 0.31
C VAL A 73 -5.16 -6.39 -0.76
N SER A 74 -5.06 -5.50 -1.73
CA SER A 74 -6.01 -5.39 -2.83
C SER A 74 -5.33 -5.13 -4.16
N PHE A 75 -6.09 -5.24 -5.24
CA PHE A 75 -5.65 -4.87 -6.57
C PHE A 75 -6.55 -3.74 -7.12
N ARG A 76 -5.95 -2.68 -7.64
CA ARG A 76 -6.64 -1.53 -8.22
C ARG A 76 -6.20 -1.34 -9.67
N ARG A 77 -7.09 -1.65 -10.61
CA ARG A 77 -6.86 -1.46 -12.04
C ARG A 77 -6.63 0.01 -12.39
N PHE A 78 -5.84 0.27 -13.43
CA PHE A 78 -5.59 1.65 -13.91
C PHE A 78 -6.83 2.30 -14.54
N ASP A 79 -7.85 1.53 -14.91
CA ASP A 79 -9.13 2.03 -15.44
C ASP A 79 -10.06 2.62 -14.34
N GLY A 80 -9.73 2.44 -13.06
CA GLY A 80 -10.53 2.92 -11.95
C GLY A 80 -10.49 4.44 -11.80
N TYR A 81 -11.67 5.06 -11.69
CA TYR A 81 -11.84 6.50 -11.41
C TYR A 81 -10.99 7.00 -10.22
N THR A 82 -10.75 6.12 -9.23
CA THR A 82 -9.99 6.44 -8.02
C THR A 82 -8.48 6.51 -8.25
N VAL A 83 -7.91 5.60 -9.06
CA VAL A 83 -6.46 5.50 -9.29
C VAL A 83 -5.94 6.69 -10.08
N ASN A 84 -6.72 7.16 -11.06
CA ASN A 84 -6.37 8.32 -11.89
C ASN A 84 -6.31 9.64 -11.13
N LYS A 85 -6.79 9.66 -9.88
CA LYS A 85 -6.76 10.83 -9.00
C LYS A 85 -5.75 10.70 -7.88
N TRP A 86 -4.92 9.66 -7.88
CA TRP A 86 -3.92 9.47 -6.85
C TRP A 86 -2.74 10.41 -7.06
N ALA A 87 -2.34 11.08 -5.98
CA ALA A 87 -1.03 11.69 -5.90
C ALA A 87 -0.04 10.65 -5.36
N LEU A 88 1.08 10.44 -6.05
CA LEU A 88 2.05 9.39 -5.73
C LEU A 88 3.35 9.98 -5.18
N VAL A 89 3.79 9.50 -4.02
CA VAL A 89 5.08 9.83 -3.42
C VAL A 89 5.95 8.59 -3.37
N ALA A 90 7.11 8.62 -4.04
CA ALA A 90 8.00 7.47 -4.12
C ALA A 90 8.66 7.15 -2.77
N LEU A 91 8.47 5.92 -2.29
CA LEU A 91 9.11 5.38 -1.08
C LEU A 91 10.50 4.83 -1.37
N GLY A 92 10.64 4.11 -2.49
CA GLY A 92 11.87 3.40 -2.82
C GLY A 92 11.59 2.16 -3.64
N GLU A 93 12.67 1.49 -4.02
CA GLU A 93 12.61 0.32 -4.86
C GLU A 93 12.78 -0.94 -4.03
N LEU A 94 11.87 -1.90 -4.22
CA LEU A 94 11.92 -3.22 -3.59
C LEU A 94 11.93 -4.32 -4.66
N ASP A 95 12.70 -5.37 -4.43
CA ASP A 95 12.56 -6.63 -5.17
C ASP A 95 11.35 -7.45 -4.66
N LEU A 96 11.08 -8.59 -5.29
CA LEU A 96 9.94 -9.43 -4.95
C LEU A 96 9.99 -9.95 -3.50
N LEU A 97 11.17 -10.33 -3.01
CA LEU A 97 11.34 -10.82 -1.63
C LEU A 97 10.92 -9.75 -0.62
N HIS A 98 11.39 -8.52 -0.82
CA HIS A 98 11.10 -7.41 0.09
C HIS A 98 9.67 -6.90 -0.03
N ARG A 99 9.05 -6.97 -1.22
CA ARG A 99 7.61 -6.68 -1.38
C ARG A 99 6.73 -7.71 -0.67
N ASN A 100 7.09 -8.99 -0.72
CA ASN A 100 6.38 -10.02 0.04
C ASN A 100 6.56 -9.83 1.56
N ALA A 101 7.75 -9.43 2.01
CA ALA A 101 7.97 -9.08 3.42
C ALA A 101 7.13 -7.87 3.86
N LEU A 102 7.00 -6.83 3.04
CA LEU A 102 6.11 -5.69 3.28
C LEU A 102 4.64 -6.12 3.45
N VAL A 103 4.17 -7.05 2.59
CA VAL A 103 2.81 -7.62 2.71
C VAL A 103 2.67 -8.39 4.03
N GLN A 104 3.66 -9.20 4.39
CA GLN A 104 3.63 -9.97 5.63
C GLN A 104 3.60 -9.06 6.86
N VAL A 105 4.45 -8.02 6.89
CA VAL A 105 4.43 -6.99 7.96
C VAL A 105 3.05 -6.37 8.08
N ALA A 106 2.40 -6.04 6.96
CA ALA A 106 1.05 -5.51 6.99
C ALA A 106 -0.01 -6.53 7.42
N GLN A 107 0.20 -7.82 7.21
CA GLN A 107 -0.74 -8.86 7.67
C GLN A 107 -0.59 -9.16 9.16
N ASP A 108 0.64 -9.08 9.68
CA ASP A 108 0.98 -9.35 11.08
C ASP A 108 0.75 -8.12 11.98
N ASP A 109 0.64 -6.91 11.41
CA ASP A 109 0.40 -5.70 12.18
C ASP A 109 -1.05 -5.65 12.67
N GLU A 110 -1.26 -6.04 13.92
CA GLU A 110 -2.53 -5.85 14.62
C GLU A 110 -2.79 -4.34 14.79
N ILE A 111 -3.73 -3.80 14.00
CA ILE A 111 -4.24 -2.45 14.23
C ILE A 111 -5.01 -2.47 15.56
N ASN A 112 -4.43 -1.89 16.60
CA ASN A 112 -5.09 -1.76 17.90
C ASN A 112 -6.43 -1.01 17.74
N GLU A 113 -7.54 -1.73 17.97
CA GLU A 113 -8.90 -1.16 18.04
C GLU A 113 -9.02 -0.01 19.05
N GLN A 114 -8.10 0.07 20.02
CA GLN A 114 -8.05 1.12 21.05
C GLN A 114 -7.38 2.43 20.57
N GLY A 115 -6.79 2.46 19.38
CA GLY A 115 -5.77 3.45 19.02
C GLY A 115 -6.12 4.43 17.90
N ASN A 116 -7.39 4.78 17.65
CA ASN A 116 -7.78 5.84 16.69
C ASN A 116 -7.04 5.80 15.33
N GLY A 117 -6.63 4.62 14.87
CA GLY A 117 -5.78 4.48 13.69
C GLY A 117 -6.54 4.93 12.45
N ASN A 118 -6.06 6.01 11.83
CA ASN A 118 -6.54 6.43 10.52
C ASN A 118 -5.58 5.95 9.42
N CYS A 119 -6.07 6.01 8.19
CA CYS A 119 -5.36 5.50 7.01
C CYS A 119 -3.92 6.05 6.89
N GLN A 120 -3.70 7.30 7.30
CA GLN A 120 -2.35 7.89 7.31
C GLN A 120 -1.46 7.24 8.35
N SER A 121 -1.90 7.17 9.62
CA SER A 121 -1.11 6.64 10.72
C SER A 121 -0.70 5.18 10.49
N CYS A 122 -1.59 4.37 9.91
CA CYS A 122 -1.31 2.97 9.60
C CYS A 122 -0.33 2.84 8.43
N VAL A 123 -0.50 3.61 7.35
CA VAL A 123 0.46 3.61 6.23
C VAL A 123 1.85 4.01 6.71
N LYS A 124 1.96 5.09 7.51
CA LYS A 124 3.23 5.55 8.09
C LYS A 124 3.89 4.45 8.93
N ARG A 125 3.12 3.82 9.83
CA ARG A 125 3.60 2.72 10.68
C ARG A 125 4.14 1.55 9.84
N ILE A 126 3.40 1.09 8.83
CA ILE A 126 3.83 -0.06 8.02
C ILE A 126 5.11 0.26 7.24
N VAL A 127 5.22 1.44 6.62
CA VAL A 127 6.45 1.79 5.88
C VAL A 127 7.64 1.94 6.82
N GLU A 128 7.44 2.44 8.04
CA GLU A 128 8.49 2.54 9.07
C GLU A 128 8.94 1.16 9.57
N LEU A 129 8.00 0.24 9.78
CA LEU A 129 8.29 -1.15 10.14
C LEU A 129 9.02 -1.91 9.01
N SER A 130 8.82 -1.48 7.76
CA SER A 130 9.41 -2.08 6.55
C SER A 130 10.77 -1.48 6.17
N VAL A 131 11.32 -0.59 7.00
CA VAL A 131 12.67 -0.06 6.84
C VAL A 131 13.71 -1.13 7.16
N ASN A 132 14.81 -1.12 6.41
CA ASN A 132 15.93 -1.99 6.70
C ASN A 132 16.57 -1.73 8.04
N ARG A 133 16.81 -2.82 8.78
CA ARG A 133 17.74 -2.80 9.90
C ARG A 133 19.17 -2.66 9.36
N ALA A 134 20.02 -1.96 10.10
CA ALA A 134 21.42 -1.77 9.73
C ALA A 134 22.09 -3.13 9.44
N GLY A 135 22.61 -3.30 8.23
CA GLY A 135 23.28 -4.53 7.79
C GLY A 135 22.40 -5.54 7.03
N GLN A 136 21.09 -5.35 6.93
CA GLN A 136 20.24 -6.14 6.03
C GLN A 136 20.32 -5.60 4.59
N ARG A 137 20.44 -6.51 3.61
CA ARG A 137 20.42 -6.17 2.18
C ARG A 137 19.00 -6.26 1.63
N GLY A 138 18.56 -5.16 0.99
CA GLY A 138 17.23 -5.02 0.36
C GLY A 138 16.14 -4.66 1.37
N GLY A 139 15.15 -3.86 0.98
CA GLY A 139 14.19 -3.14 1.87
C GLY A 139 14.38 -1.61 1.81
N PHE A 140 13.57 -0.82 2.52
CA PHE A 140 13.63 0.64 2.37
C PHE A 140 14.79 1.28 3.15
N ASP A 141 15.41 2.30 2.54
CA ASP A 141 16.32 3.21 3.25
C ASP A 141 15.55 4.09 4.25
N ARG A 142 16.06 4.19 5.47
CA ARG A 142 15.38 4.88 6.57
C ARG A 142 15.15 6.36 6.29
N GLU A 143 16.18 7.05 5.79
CA GLU A 143 16.09 8.49 5.53
C GLU A 143 15.18 8.77 4.34
N ARG A 144 15.19 7.90 3.33
CA ARG A 144 14.25 7.94 2.23
C ARG A 144 12.80 7.77 2.68
N VAL A 145 12.51 6.83 3.58
CA VAL A 145 11.14 6.66 4.14
C VAL A 145 10.72 7.89 4.92
N LYS A 146 11.57 8.43 5.81
CA LYS A 146 11.27 9.67 6.54
C LYS A 146 10.99 10.84 5.60
N ASN A 147 11.75 10.97 4.53
CA ASN A 147 11.52 12.02 3.52
C ASN A 147 10.22 11.80 2.76
N ALA A 148 9.92 10.56 2.36
CA ALA A 148 8.69 10.22 1.66
C ALA A 148 7.44 10.46 2.52
N ILE A 149 7.47 10.12 3.82
CA ILE A 149 6.37 10.42 4.75
C ILE A 149 6.16 11.93 4.84
N ARG A 150 7.21 12.72 5.09
CA ARG A 150 7.11 14.18 5.17
C ARG A 150 6.56 14.79 3.88
N ASN A 151 7.01 14.31 2.72
CA ASN A 151 6.52 14.75 1.43
C ASN A 151 5.05 14.37 1.19
N ALA A 152 4.64 13.17 1.62
CA ALA A 152 3.26 12.73 1.53
C ALA A 152 2.33 13.56 2.44
N GLU A 153 2.77 13.90 3.65
CA GLU A 153 2.03 14.80 4.55
C GLU A 153 1.89 16.20 3.96
N ALA A 154 2.99 16.79 3.49
CA ALA A 154 2.97 18.11 2.88
C ALA A 154 2.08 18.16 1.63
N LEU A 155 2.15 17.12 0.79
CA LEU A 155 1.30 16.99 -0.40
C LEU A 155 -0.17 16.81 -0.03
N ALA A 156 -0.47 15.98 0.97
CA ALA A 156 -1.83 15.79 1.45
C ALA A 156 -2.44 17.09 1.99
N SER A 157 -1.67 17.90 2.71
CA SER A 157 -2.11 19.23 3.16
C SER A 157 -2.31 20.23 2.02
N ALA A 158 -1.52 20.14 0.95
CA ALA A 158 -1.66 21.01 -0.23
C ALA A 158 -2.85 20.65 -1.14
N LEU A 159 -3.40 19.43 -0.97
CA LEU A 159 -4.56 18.92 -1.71
C LEU A 159 -5.89 19.16 -0.97
N ALA A 160 -5.83 19.71 0.24
CA ALA A 160 -6.97 20.08 1.08
C ALA A 160 -7.64 21.38 0.59
#